data_AF-A0A6G3Z2N9-F1
#
_entry.id   AF-A0A6G3Z2N9-F1
#
_cell.length_a   1.000
_cell.length_b   1.000
_cell.length_c   1.000
_cell.angle_alpha   90.00
_cell.angle_beta   90.00
_cell.angle_gamma   90.00
#
_symmetry.space_group_name_H-M   'P 1'
#
loop_
_entity.id
_entity.type
_entity.pdbx_description
1 polymer ?
#
loop_
_entity_poly.entity_id
_entity_poly.type
_entity_poly.pdbx_seq_one_letter_code
_entity_poly.pdbx_strand_id
1 'polypeptide(L)'
;WIGGGFASWLLGPQSVHGLSGVVYTLFGYLLFIGWLERRFVPLMVSVFVLINYSAFIWGVLPTQPMVAWWAHLFGFLLGIFAAYGVYREPKLNG
;
A
#
# COMPACT_ATOMS: atom_id res chain seq x y z
N TRP A 1 -3.87 14.17 -5.80
CA TRP A 1 -2.45 14.04 -5.45
C TRP A 1 -2.02 14.82 -4.19
N ILE A 2 -2.42 16.08 -3.94
CA ILE A 2 -2.11 16.74 -2.65
C ILE A 2 -3.21 16.53 -1.58
N GLY A 3 -4.49 16.56 -1.97
CA GLY A 3 -5.62 16.47 -1.01
C GLY A 3 -5.77 15.13 -0.28
N GLY A 4 -5.51 14.00 -0.95
CA GLY A 4 -5.65 12.66 -0.34
C GLY A 4 -4.54 12.31 0.66
N GLY A 5 -3.28 12.65 0.32
CA GLY A 5 -2.14 12.42 1.21
C GLY A 5 -2.20 13.27 2.47
N PHE A 6 -2.62 14.54 2.34
CA PHE A 6 -2.73 15.47 3.47
C PHE A 6 -3.91 15.14 4.40
N ALA A 7 -5.07 14.75 3.85
CA ALA A 7 -6.24 14.37 4.65
C ALA A 7 -6.02 13.06 5.43
N SER A 8 -5.29 12.09 4.86
CA SER A 8 -4.95 10.83 5.53
C SER A 8 -3.94 11.00 6.68
N TRP A 9 -3.07 12.01 6.58
CA TRP A 9 -2.08 12.32 7.61
C TRP A 9 -2.68 13.11 8.79
N LEU A 10 -3.70 13.94 8.56
CA LEU A 10 -4.30 14.84 9.57
C LEU A 10 -5.47 14.24 10.36
N LEU A 11 -6.19 13.25 9.81
CA LEU A 11 -7.42 12.68 10.41
C LEU A 11 -7.25 11.29 11.03
N GLY A 12 -6.03 10.73 11.01
CA GLY A 12 -5.72 9.49 11.71
C GLY A 12 -5.60 9.74 13.22
N PRO A 13 -6.43 9.11 14.08
CA PRO A 13 -6.32 9.33 15.51
C PRO A 13 -5.05 8.68 16.05
N GLN A 14 -4.20 9.52 16.66
CA GLN A 14 -3.21 9.17 17.68
C GLN A 14 -2.00 8.31 17.23
N SER A 15 -0.86 9.00 17.17
CA SER A 15 0.42 8.53 17.74
C SER A 15 1.26 7.56 16.90
N VAL A 16 2.21 8.13 16.14
CA VAL A 16 3.67 7.83 16.09
C VAL A 16 4.14 6.36 16.29
N HIS A 17 3.32 5.38 15.93
CA HIS A 17 3.67 4.01 15.54
C HIS A 17 3.45 3.81 14.02
N GLY A 18 3.21 4.92 13.29
CA GLY A 18 2.52 4.98 12.01
C GLY A 18 3.36 4.96 10.73
N LEU A 19 4.70 4.92 10.81
CA LEU A 19 5.53 4.84 9.59
C LEU A 19 5.40 3.47 8.92
N SER A 20 5.29 2.39 9.71
CA SER A 20 5.08 1.06 9.15
C SER A 20 3.75 0.97 8.39
N GLY A 21 2.67 1.59 8.89
CA GLY A 21 1.40 1.69 8.15
C GLY A 21 1.58 2.31 6.76
N VAL A 22 2.37 3.37 6.64
CA VAL A 22 2.70 4.00 5.33
C VAL A 22 3.47 3.04 4.42
N VAL A 23 4.46 2.33 4.96
CA VAL A 23 5.21 1.33 4.20
C VAL A 23 4.29 0.20 3.72
N TYR A 24 3.36 -0.25 4.55
CA TYR A 24 2.36 -1.25 4.15
C TYR A 24 1.39 -0.73 3.10
N THR A 25 1.03 0.55 3.12
CA THR A 25 0.28 1.22 2.04
C THR A 25 1.05 1.20 0.73
N LEU A 26 2.33 1.57 0.74
CA LEU A 26 3.16 1.52 -0.47
C LEU A 26 3.34 0.08 -0.96
N PHE A 27 3.58 -0.86 -0.04
CA PHE A 27 3.72 -2.28 -0.36
C PHE A 27 2.45 -2.83 -1.01
N GLY A 28 1.27 -2.58 -0.44
CA GLY A 28 -0.01 -2.99 -1.02
C GLY A 28 -0.25 -2.38 -2.41
N TYR A 29 0.07 -1.09 -2.58
CA TYR A 29 -0.04 -0.41 -3.87
C TYR A 29 0.87 -1.05 -4.94
N LEU A 30 2.17 -1.14 -4.66
CA LEU A 30 3.15 -1.68 -5.60
C LEU A 30 2.91 -3.14 -5.90
N LEU A 31 2.43 -3.91 -4.93
CA LEU A 31 2.12 -5.32 -5.12
C LEU A 31 0.92 -5.51 -6.06
N PHE A 32 -0.09 -4.66 -6.01
CA PHE A 32 -1.33 -4.80 -6.80
C PHE A 32 -1.33 -4.06 -8.14
N ILE A 33 -0.68 -2.90 -8.24
CA ILE A 33 -0.77 -2.03 -9.43
C ILE A 33 -0.25 -2.72 -10.71
N GLY A 34 0.77 -3.57 -10.62
CA GLY A 34 1.31 -4.28 -11.77
C GLY A 34 0.35 -5.31 -12.37
N TRP A 35 -0.43 -5.99 -11.53
CA TRP A 35 -1.46 -6.93 -11.98
C TRP A 35 -2.66 -6.23 -12.60
N LEU A 36 -2.99 -5.02 -12.13
CA LEU A 36 -4.08 -4.20 -12.64
C LEU A 36 -3.71 -3.55 -13.99
N GLU A 37 -2.56 -2.89 -14.07
CA GLU A 37 -2.13 -2.22 -15.31
C GLU A 37 -1.75 -3.19 -16.42
N ARG A 38 -1.35 -4.43 -16.09
CA ARG A 38 -0.90 -5.47 -17.04
C ARG A 38 0.18 -4.98 -18.02
N ARG A 39 0.96 -4.00 -17.59
CA ARG A 39 2.11 -3.44 -18.34
C ARG A 39 3.39 -4.09 -17.83
N PHE A 40 4.35 -4.25 -18.73
CA PHE A 40 5.61 -4.92 -18.43
C PHE A 40 6.35 -4.32 -17.23
N VAL A 41 6.52 -2.99 -17.21
CA VAL A 41 7.27 -2.31 -16.14
C VAL A 41 6.57 -2.42 -14.77
N PRO A 42 5.28 -2.02 -14.60
CA PRO A 42 4.57 -2.20 -13.33
C PRO A 42 4.53 -3.65 -12.84
N LEU A 43 4.35 -4.62 -13.74
CA LEU A 43 4.32 -6.03 -13.38
C LEU A 43 5.69 -6.52 -12.85
N MET A 44 6.79 -6.13 -13.51
CA MET A 44 8.14 -6.44 -13.01
C MET A 44 8.39 -5.85 -11.63
N VAL A 45 7.93 -4.62 -11.38
CA VAL A 45 8.04 -3.99 -10.05
C VAL A 45 7.23 -4.76 -9.02
N SER A 46 5.98 -5.14 -9.31
CA SER A 46 5.16 -5.95 -8.40
C SER A 46 5.81 -7.29 -8.07
N VAL A 47 6.35 -7.98 -9.07
CA VAL A 47 7.06 -9.26 -8.88
C VAL A 47 8.34 -9.08 -8.06
N PHE A 48 9.13 -8.05 -8.36
CA PHE A 48 10.34 -7.73 -7.60
C PHE A 48 10.01 -7.45 -6.13
N VAL A 49 8.98 -6.63 -5.87
CA VAL A 49 8.53 -6.31 -4.52
C VAL A 49 8.02 -7.56 -3.80
N LEU A 50 7.24 -8.41 -4.47
CA LEU A 50 6.75 -9.66 -3.88
C LEU A 50 7.90 -10.58 -3.43
N ILE A 51 8.92 -10.74 -4.26
CA ILE A 51 10.06 -11.63 -3.95
C ILE A 51 10.87 -11.06 -2.78
N ASN A 52 11.25 -9.79 -2.84
CA ASN A 52 12.14 -9.18 -1.86
C ASN A 52 11.45 -8.85 -0.52
N TYR A 53 10.14 -8.61 -0.53
CA TYR A 53 9.36 -8.18 0.64
C TYR A 53 8.22 -9.14 0.99
N SER A 54 8.29 -10.41 0.57
CA SER A 54 7.28 -11.44 0.91
C SER A 54 7.00 -11.55 2.41
N ALA A 55 8.00 -11.29 3.26
CA ALA A 55 7.87 -11.28 4.72
C ALA A 55 6.80 -10.29 5.23
N PHE A 56 6.53 -9.20 4.50
CA PHE A 56 5.51 -8.22 4.88
C PHE A 56 4.11 -8.82 4.86
N ILE A 57 3.85 -9.83 4.03
CA ILE A 57 2.57 -10.54 4.02
C ILE A 57 2.28 -11.17 5.39
N TRP A 58 3.30 -11.68 6.08
CA TRP A 58 3.13 -12.26 7.40
C TRP A 58 3.00 -11.20 8.50
N GLY A 59 3.54 -10.00 8.27
CA GLY A 59 3.50 -8.91 9.25
C GLY A 59 2.14 -8.22 9.38
N VAL A 60 1.15 -8.51 8.52
CA VAL A 60 -0.25 -8.11 8.75
C VAL A 60 -0.97 -9.01 9.75
N LEU A 61 -0.41 -10.16 10.10
CA LEU A 61 -1.05 -11.11 11.01
C LEU A 61 -0.77 -10.76 12.48
N PRO A 62 -1.72 -11.05 13.40
CA PRO A 62 -1.57 -10.83 14.84
C PRO A 62 -0.64 -11.86 15.51
N THR A 63 0.58 -12.03 15.01
CA THR A 63 1.53 -13.04 15.49
C THR A 63 2.44 -12.54 16.61
N GLN A 64 2.61 -11.23 16.73
CA GLN A 64 3.49 -10.60 17.73
C GLN A 64 2.72 -9.55 18.54
N PRO A 65 2.60 -9.72 19.87
CA PRO A 65 1.81 -8.81 20.71
C PRO A 65 2.37 -7.39 20.82
N MET A 66 3.66 -7.20 20.53
CA MET A 66 4.30 -5.86 20.52
C MET A 66 4.27 -5.17 19.14
N VAL A 67 3.70 -5.80 18.11
CA VAL A 67 3.61 -5.23 16.76
C VAL A 67 2.21 -4.67 16.54
N ALA A 68 2.13 -3.44 16.05
CA ALA A 68 0.89 -2.79 15.63
C ALA A 68 0.37 -3.37 14.30
N TRP A 69 0.08 -4.67 14.26
CA TRP A 69 -0.34 -5.42 13.08
C TRP A 69 -1.61 -4.84 12.43
N TRP A 70 -2.49 -4.21 13.23
CA TRP A 70 -3.65 -3.47 12.72
C TRP A 70 -3.23 -2.36 11.76
N ALA A 71 -2.18 -1.60 12.08
CA ALA A 71 -1.67 -0.55 11.21
C ALA A 71 -1.11 -1.12 9.90
N HIS A 72 -0.47 -2.29 9.95
CA HIS A 72 0.01 -3.00 8.75
C HIS A 72 -1.15 -3.47 7.88
N LEU A 73 -2.19 -4.08 8.48
CA LEU A 73 -3.36 -4.56 7.78
C LEU A 73 -4.12 -3.42 7.08
N PHE A 74 -4.44 -2.35 7.82
CA PHE A 74 -5.17 -1.21 7.25
C PHE A 74 -4.33 -0.44 6.23
N GLY A 75 -3.01 -0.32 6.44
CA GLY A 75 -2.09 0.22 5.44
C GLY A 75 -2.12 -0.61 4.15
N PHE A 76 -1.97 -1.92 4.25
CA PHE A 76 -1.98 -2.82 3.09
C PHE A 76 -3.28 -2.71 2.28
N LEU A 77 -4.44 -2.70 2.96
CA LEU A 77 -5.75 -2.53 2.33
C LEU A 77 -5.88 -1.16 1.64
N LEU A 78 -5.44 -0.09 2.29
CA LEU A 78 -5.43 1.25 1.70
C LEU A 78 -4.57 1.29 0.43
N GLY A 79 -3.42 0.60 0.43
CA GLY A 79 -2.55 0.45 -0.73
C GLY A 79 -3.24 -0.23 -1.91
N ILE A 80 -3.97 -1.32 -1.65
CA ILE A 80 -4.77 -2.01 -2.67
C ILE A 80 -5.83 -1.07 -3.24
N PHE A 81 -6.58 -0.37 -2.39
CA PHE A 81 -7.60 0.58 -2.83
C PHE A 81 -7.01 1.72 -3.66
N ALA A 82 -5.84 2.24 -3.28
CA ALA A 82 -5.12 3.24 -4.05
C ALA A 82 -4.73 2.72 -5.45
N ALA A 83 -4.27 1.47 -5.56
CA ALA A 83 -3.94 0.87 -6.85
C ALA A 83 -5.18 0.76 -7.77
N TYR A 84 -6.33 0.38 -7.21
CA TYR A 84 -7.60 0.40 -7.93
C TYR A 84 -8.04 1.80 -8.33
N GLY A 85 -7.82 2.80 -7.48
CA GLY A 85 -8.09 4.21 -7.79
C GLY A 85 -7.29 4.69 -9.00
N VAL A 86 -5.96 4.49 -8.97
CA VAL A 86 -5.05 4.86 -10.08
C VAL A 86 -5.41 4.12 -11.37
N TYR A 87 -5.72 2.82 -11.28
CA TYR A 87 -6.15 2.04 -12.44
C TYR A 87 -7.43 2.58 -13.09
N ARG A 88 -8.35 3.13 -12.28
CA ARG A 88 -9.64 3.69 -12.74
C ARG A 88 -9.53 5.12 -13.25
N GLU A 89 -8.44 5.83 -12.99
CA GLU A 89 -8.27 7.19 -13.54
C GLU A 89 -8.22 7.10 -15.07
N PRO A 90 -9.15 7.78 -15.78
CA PRO A 90 -9.06 7.89 -17.22
C PRO A 90 -7.72 8.52 -17.56
N LYS A 91 -6.90 7.85 -18.38
CA LYS A 91 -5.72 8.48 -18.95
C LYS A 91 -6.23 9.63 -19.79
N LEU A 92 -6.14 10.85 -19.25
CA LEU A 92 -6.32 12.06 -20.02
C LEU A 92 -5.23 12.02 -21.09
N ASN A 93 -5.60 11.57 -22.28
CA ASN A 93 -4.76 11.63 -23.46
C ASN A 93 -4.51 13.11 -23.74
N GLY A 94 -3.28 13.56 -23.50
CA GLY A 94 -2.70 14.80 -24.01
C GLY A 94 -1.54 14.44 -24.91
#